data_AF-A0A4Q6B097-F1
#
_entry.id   AF-A0A4Q6B097-F1
#
_cell.length_a   1.000
_cell.length_b   1.000
_cell.length_c   1.000
_cell.angle_alpha   90.00
_cell.angle_beta   90.00
_cell.angle_gamma   90.00
#
_symmetry.space_group_name_H-M   'P 1'
#
loop_
_entity.id
_entity.type
_entity.pdbx_description
1 polymer ?
#
loop_
_entity_poly.entity_id
_entity_poly.type
_entity_poly.pdbx_seq_one_letter_code
_entity_poly.pdbx_strand_id
1 'polypeptide(L)'
;MNEKKRSGKLWLPFVLVLLGACNRSGEPAGEMPALLASVAKTAFNSANNFAPRAAIRQLDSLLSVTANPEAVTGYLHRKARAYLQVGQEDSSRAILESLLQDNLLPLYADPVAVKKDLALTYLRIGEKTNCTNSHSAESCVFPIKGRGIHHDKTGSAKAAELYRSVLEKNPGDLETRWLLNIAYMTMGSYPQCVPPAFLIPGLDNESAEGVKPFADAAIVTGLNTQDMAGGSIVDDFNGDGYLDLVTSGWDLASPMHFFLNRGNGTFEDRSEASGLKSLTGGLNLVQTDYNNDGLKDIFVLRGGWKGRFGKEPNSLLRNNGDGTFTDVTKEAGLLSFHPTQTATWNDFNRDGWLDVFIGNESSDTADNNVCELYINNGNGTFTNIAAQSGANVKSFVKGVTSGDYDNDGWPDLFLSTLNDTKVLL
;
A
#
# COMPACT_ATOMS: atom_id res chain seq x y z
N MET A 1 -33.25 83.38 25.55
CA MET A 1 -34.17 82.26 25.30
C MET A 1 -33.56 81.39 24.21
N ASN A 2 -33.14 80.16 24.60
CA ASN A 2 -32.89 78.93 23.84
C ASN A 2 -32.00 78.94 22.58
N GLU A 3 -31.25 77.89 22.26
CA GLU A 3 -30.40 76.94 22.98
C GLU A 3 -29.52 76.30 21.88
N LYS A 4 -28.27 75.98 22.25
CA LYS A 4 -27.22 75.24 21.53
C LYS A 4 -27.64 74.28 20.39
N LYS A 5 -26.81 74.23 19.33
CA LYS A 5 -26.10 73.00 18.92
C LYS A 5 -24.91 73.28 17.98
N ARG A 6 -23.83 72.52 18.20
CA ARG A 6 -22.47 72.59 17.63
C ARG A 6 -22.32 71.75 16.35
N SER A 7 -21.15 71.94 15.73
CA SER A 7 -20.38 71.05 14.82
C SER A 7 -20.52 71.41 13.34
N GLY A 8 -19.48 71.33 12.50
CA GLY A 8 -18.13 70.80 12.64
C GLY A 8 -17.60 70.59 11.22
N LYS A 9 -16.35 71.00 10.96
CA LYS A 9 -15.70 71.07 9.64
C LYS A 9 -15.67 69.71 8.91
N LEU A 10 -15.95 69.73 7.61
CA LEU A 10 -15.78 68.59 6.69
C LEU A 10 -14.37 68.67 6.06
N TRP A 11 -13.54 67.65 6.31
CA TRP A 11 -12.30 67.37 5.58
C TRP A 11 -12.44 65.94 5.03
N LEU A 12 -12.34 65.79 3.71
CA LEU A 12 -12.34 64.50 3.03
C LEU A 12 -11.01 63.76 3.28
N PRO A 13 -11.05 62.46 3.54
CA PRO A 13 -9.97 61.56 3.15
C PRO A 13 -10.42 60.59 2.05
N PHE A 14 -9.49 60.35 1.13
CA PHE A 14 -9.49 59.28 0.14
C PHE A 14 -9.81 57.93 0.79
N VAL A 15 -10.82 57.22 0.28
CA VAL A 15 -11.04 55.81 0.59
C VAL A 15 -10.45 54.99 -0.56
N LEU A 16 -9.33 54.33 -0.28
CA LEU A 16 -8.78 53.28 -1.11
C LEU A 16 -9.72 52.07 -1.00
N VAL A 17 -10.48 51.78 -2.06
CA VAL A 17 -11.32 50.57 -2.13
C VAL A 17 -10.40 49.40 -2.50
N LEU A 18 -9.95 48.67 -1.49
CA LEU A 18 -9.41 47.32 -1.67
C LEU A 18 -10.57 46.42 -2.08
N LEU A 19 -10.66 46.13 -3.39
CA LEU A 19 -11.42 45.00 -3.89
C LEU A 19 -10.73 43.74 -3.40
N GLY A 20 -11.16 43.23 -2.24
CA GLY A 20 -10.83 41.88 -1.82
C GLY A 20 -11.42 40.92 -2.84
N ALA A 21 -10.56 40.30 -3.64
CA ALA A 21 -10.93 39.12 -4.40
C ALA A 21 -11.50 38.10 -3.40
N CYS A 22 -12.74 37.66 -3.62
CA CYS A 22 -13.28 36.49 -2.93
C CYS A 22 -12.43 35.28 -3.33
N ASN A 23 -11.40 34.97 -2.55
CA ASN A 23 -10.93 33.61 -2.40
C ASN A 23 -12.13 32.80 -1.91
N ARG A 24 -12.75 32.03 -2.80
CA ARG A 24 -13.50 30.85 -2.36
C ARG A 24 -12.44 29.93 -1.75
N SER A 25 -12.41 29.96 -0.43
CA SER A 25 -11.65 29.05 0.42
C SER A 25 -11.78 27.63 -0.11
N GLY A 26 -10.64 27.00 -0.44
CA GLY A 26 -10.55 25.55 -0.56
C GLY A 26 -11.05 24.88 0.72
N GLU A 27 -11.45 23.61 0.62
CA GLU A 27 -11.89 22.83 1.77
C GLU A 27 -10.97 23.00 2.97
N PRO A 28 -11.52 23.09 4.21
CA PRO A 28 -10.69 23.16 5.39
C PRO A 28 -9.85 21.89 5.49
N ALA A 29 -8.54 22.06 5.64
CA ALA A 29 -7.59 20.98 5.91
C ALA A 29 -8.19 20.01 6.98
N GLY A 30 -8.66 18.84 6.55
CA GLY A 30 -9.25 17.85 7.46
C GLY A 30 -10.44 17.02 6.94
N GLU A 31 -11.10 17.37 5.83
CA GLU A 31 -12.24 16.57 5.34
C GLU A 31 -11.82 15.16 4.89
N MET A 32 -10.83 15.05 3.98
CA MET A 32 -10.33 13.75 3.52
C MET A 32 -9.73 12.90 4.66
N PRO A 33 -8.84 13.42 5.53
CA PRO A 33 -8.35 12.65 6.69
C PRO A 33 -9.49 12.11 7.59
N ALA A 34 -10.55 12.91 7.83
CA ALA A 34 -11.70 12.46 8.60
C ALA A 34 -12.50 11.36 7.88
N LEU A 35 -12.65 11.48 6.56
CA LEU A 35 -13.29 10.46 5.72
C LEU A 35 -12.50 9.14 5.75
N LEU A 36 -11.17 9.19 5.56
CA LEU A 36 -10.30 8.02 5.65
C LEU A 36 -10.38 7.36 7.03
N ALA A 37 -10.39 8.14 8.12
CA ALA A 37 -10.57 7.61 9.47
C ALA A 37 -11.94 6.91 9.66
N SER A 38 -13.01 7.47 9.08
CA SER A 38 -14.35 6.87 9.09
C SER A 38 -14.41 5.55 8.33
N VAL A 39 -13.78 5.49 7.15
CA VAL A 39 -13.65 4.26 6.35
C VAL A 39 -12.84 3.20 7.11
N ALA A 40 -11.70 3.57 7.69
CA ALA A 40 -10.87 2.67 8.48
C ALA A 40 -11.64 2.05 9.66
N LYS A 41 -12.48 2.84 10.35
CA LYS A 41 -13.36 2.34 11.41
C LYS A 41 -14.36 1.30 10.90
N THR A 42 -14.92 1.52 9.71
CA THR A 42 -15.88 0.60 9.09
C THR A 42 -15.19 -0.69 8.61
N ALA A 43 -13.95 -0.57 8.11
CA ALA A 43 -13.12 -1.69 7.67
C ALA A 43 -12.55 -2.51 8.84
N PHE A 44 -12.57 -1.99 10.08
CA PHE A 44 -12.20 -2.71 11.30
C PHE A 44 -13.25 -3.77 11.67
N ASN A 45 -13.27 -4.86 10.89
CA ASN A 45 -14.25 -5.93 10.96
C ASN A 45 -13.53 -7.28 10.93
N SER A 46 -13.90 -8.23 11.77
CA SER A 46 -13.24 -9.54 11.80
C SER A 46 -13.51 -10.42 10.58
N ALA A 47 -14.52 -10.09 9.77
CA ALA A 47 -14.75 -10.68 8.46
C ALA A 47 -13.90 -10.05 7.35
N ASN A 48 -13.15 -8.97 7.66
CA ASN A 48 -12.17 -8.40 6.75
C ASN A 48 -10.82 -9.11 6.95
N ASN A 49 -10.39 -9.88 5.94
CA ASN A 49 -9.11 -10.61 5.97
C ASN A 49 -7.89 -9.69 6.08
N PHE A 50 -8.06 -8.40 5.79
CA PHE A 50 -7.05 -7.36 5.87
C PHE A 50 -7.09 -6.58 7.20
N ALA A 51 -7.94 -6.97 8.15
CA ALA A 51 -8.04 -6.36 9.48
C ALA A 51 -7.72 -7.37 10.61
N PRO A 52 -6.50 -7.93 10.67
CA PRO A 52 -6.13 -8.96 11.66
C PRO A 52 -6.31 -8.51 13.11
N ARG A 53 -6.16 -7.21 13.40
CA ARG A 53 -6.44 -6.64 14.73
C ARG A 53 -7.91 -6.78 15.14
N ALA A 54 -8.85 -6.69 14.20
CA ALA A 54 -10.27 -6.92 14.47
C ALA A 54 -10.56 -8.41 14.70
N ALA A 55 -9.89 -9.30 13.96
CA ALA A 55 -9.95 -10.74 14.19
C ALA A 55 -9.45 -11.12 15.59
N ILE A 56 -8.32 -10.54 16.05
CA ILE A 56 -7.80 -10.76 17.41
C ILE A 56 -8.85 -10.39 18.46
N ARG A 57 -9.47 -9.19 18.37
CA ARG A 57 -10.50 -8.76 19.33
C ARG A 57 -11.72 -9.67 19.36
N GLN A 58 -12.17 -10.15 18.20
CA GLN A 58 -13.25 -11.12 18.15
C GLN A 58 -12.85 -12.44 18.82
N LEU A 59 -11.64 -12.93 18.55
CA LEU A 59 -11.14 -14.18 19.11
C LEU A 59 -10.96 -14.09 20.63
N ASP A 60 -10.53 -12.94 21.16
CA ASP A 60 -10.49 -12.67 22.61
C ASP A 60 -11.88 -12.80 23.25
N SER A 61 -12.90 -12.26 22.59
CA SER A 61 -14.28 -12.32 23.05
C SER A 61 -14.85 -13.75 22.99
N LEU A 62 -14.49 -14.53 21.98
CA LEU A 62 -14.91 -15.92 21.84
C LEU A 62 -14.24 -16.83 22.88
N LEU A 63 -12.94 -16.61 23.13
CA LEU A 63 -12.16 -17.36 24.10
C LEU A 63 -12.60 -17.11 25.55
N SER A 64 -13.17 -15.93 25.85
CA SER A 64 -13.66 -15.63 27.21
C SER A 64 -14.99 -16.29 27.57
N VAL A 65 -15.76 -16.75 26.57
CA VAL A 65 -17.11 -17.31 26.77
C VAL A 65 -17.23 -18.78 26.38
N THR A 66 -16.26 -19.34 25.67
CA THR A 66 -16.30 -20.74 25.23
C THR A 66 -15.56 -21.66 26.21
N ALA A 67 -16.19 -22.77 26.57
CA ALA A 67 -15.56 -23.84 27.35
C ALA A 67 -15.32 -25.12 26.51
N ASN A 68 -15.69 -25.12 25.22
CA ASN A 68 -15.50 -26.27 24.35
C ASN A 68 -14.01 -26.39 23.94
N PRO A 69 -13.29 -27.46 24.33
CA PRO A 69 -11.85 -27.59 24.07
C PRO A 69 -11.46 -27.56 22.59
N GLU A 70 -12.30 -28.11 21.71
CA GLU A 70 -12.07 -28.09 20.26
C GLU A 70 -12.18 -26.66 19.71
N ALA A 71 -13.23 -25.94 20.11
CA ALA A 71 -13.42 -24.55 19.73
C ALA A 71 -12.29 -23.65 20.26
N VAL A 72 -11.87 -23.85 21.51
CA VAL A 72 -10.73 -23.14 22.12
C VAL A 72 -9.48 -23.33 21.27
N THR A 73 -9.16 -24.58 20.91
CA THR A 73 -7.98 -24.89 20.10
C THR A 73 -8.02 -24.22 18.74
N GLY A 74 -9.15 -24.28 18.04
CA GLY A 74 -9.33 -23.61 16.75
C GLY A 74 -9.21 -22.08 16.86
N TYR A 75 -9.73 -21.47 17.93
CA TYR A 75 -9.62 -20.03 18.15
C TYR A 75 -8.20 -19.60 18.50
N LEU A 76 -7.49 -20.36 19.35
CA LEU A 76 -6.09 -20.11 19.67
C LEU A 76 -5.23 -20.17 18.41
N HIS A 77 -5.40 -21.21 17.58
CA HIS A 77 -4.64 -21.33 16.33
C HIS A 77 -4.89 -20.17 15.36
N ARG A 78 -6.16 -19.78 15.16
CA ARG A 78 -6.52 -18.59 14.36
C ARG A 78 -5.95 -17.30 14.95
N LYS A 79 -5.93 -17.17 16.28
CA LYS A 79 -5.40 -16.00 16.98
C LYS A 79 -3.88 -15.90 16.81
N ALA A 80 -3.17 -17.02 16.87
CA ALA A 80 -1.73 -17.06 16.61
C ALA A 80 -1.37 -16.61 15.18
N ARG A 81 -2.16 -17.01 14.18
CA ARG A 81 -2.01 -16.52 12.80
C ARG A 81 -2.25 -15.01 12.70
N ALA A 82 -3.31 -14.52 13.34
CA ALA A 82 -3.60 -13.08 13.35
C ALA A 82 -2.50 -12.27 14.07
N TYR A 83 -1.89 -12.81 15.13
CA TYR A 83 -0.72 -12.22 15.77
C TYR A 83 0.48 -12.11 14.85
N LEU A 84 0.74 -13.16 14.06
CA LEU A 84 1.80 -13.14 13.07
C LEU A 84 1.58 -12.05 12.01
N GLN A 85 0.33 -11.89 11.54
CA GLN A 85 -0.05 -10.85 10.57
C GLN A 85 0.13 -9.41 11.08
N VAL A 86 0.14 -9.19 12.41
CA VAL A 86 0.37 -7.87 13.01
C VAL A 86 1.78 -7.69 13.57
N GLY A 87 2.71 -8.59 13.24
CA GLY A 87 4.11 -8.52 13.69
C GLY A 87 4.29 -8.79 15.20
N GLN A 88 3.42 -9.61 15.79
CA GLN A 88 3.48 -10.05 17.19
C GLN A 88 3.95 -11.51 17.27
N GLU A 89 5.18 -11.76 16.81
CA GLU A 89 5.72 -13.11 16.68
C GLU A 89 5.83 -13.85 18.02
N ASP A 90 6.19 -13.17 19.12
CA ASP A 90 6.30 -13.79 20.45
C ASP A 90 4.94 -14.28 20.97
N SER A 91 3.87 -13.52 20.76
CA SER A 91 2.50 -13.92 21.13
C SER A 91 2.01 -15.08 20.28
N SER A 92 2.34 -15.08 18.97
CA SER A 92 2.07 -16.21 18.08
C SER A 92 2.80 -17.48 18.52
N ARG A 93 4.11 -17.36 18.78
CA ARG A 93 4.97 -18.48 19.23
C ARG A 93 4.43 -19.10 20.51
N ALA A 94 4.15 -18.30 21.53
CA ALA A 94 3.68 -18.79 22.82
C ALA A 94 2.39 -19.64 22.69
N ILE A 95 1.44 -19.20 21.87
CA ILE A 95 0.21 -19.96 21.62
C ILE A 95 0.51 -21.27 20.88
N LEU A 96 1.27 -21.20 19.79
CA LEU A 96 1.54 -22.37 18.94
C LEU A 96 2.37 -23.44 19.67
N GLU A 97 3.32 -23.03 20.53
CA GLU A 97 4.08 -23.95 21.37
C GLU A 97 3.20 -24.64 22.40
N SER A 98 2.32 -23.91 23.09
CA SER A 98 1.36 -24.51 24.04
C SER A 98 0.44 -25.51 23.34
N LEU A 99 -0.07 -25.19 22.14
CA LEU A 99 -0.89 -26.11 21.37
C LEU A 99 -0.19 -27.44 21.04
N LEU A 100 1.14 -27.42 20.84
CA LEU A 100 1.94 -28.62 20.57
C LEU A 100 2.41 -29.35 21.84
N GLN A 101 2.63 -28.64 22.96
CA GLN A 101 3.13 -29.21 24.21
C GLN A 101 2.02 -29.84 25.06
N ASP A 102 0.88 -29.15 25.19
CA ASP A 102 -0.17 -29.52 26.14
C ASP A 102 -1.12 -30.59 25.58
N ASN A 103 -0.80 -31.16 24.41
CA ASN A 103 -1.65 -32.09 23.66
C ASN A 103 -3.09 -31.57 23.52
N LEU A 104 -3.25 -30.23 23.48
CA LEU A 104 -4.53 -29.52 23.35
C LEU A 104 -5.16 -29.75 21.98
N LEU A 105 -4.35 -30.18 21.01
CA LEU A 105 -4.85 -30.65 19.73
C LEU A 105 -5.82 -31.82 19.96
N PRO A 106 -7.05 -31.74 19.40
CA PRO A 106 -7.95 -32.88 19.39
C PRO A 106 -7.24 -34.14 18.88
N LEU A 107 -7.61 -35.32 19.40
CA LEU A 107 -6.98 -36.61 19.02
C LEU A 107 -6.96 -36.89 17.51
N TYR A 108 -7.86 -36.26 16.74
CA TYR A 108 -7.97 -36.38 15.29
C TYR A 108 -7.35 -35.19 14.52
N ALA A 109 -6.86 -34.16 15.21
CA ALA A 109 -6.28 -32.98 14.57
C ALA A 109 -4.83 -33.27 14.15
N ASP A 110 -4.55 -33.13 12.85
CA ASP A 110 -3.18 -33.24 12.35
C ASP A 110 -2.36 -32.01 12.79
N PRO A 111 -1.29 -32.16 13.60
CA PRO A 111 -0.45 -31.06 14.06
C PRO A 111 0.28 -30.33 12.92
N VAL A 112 0.25 -30.84 11.68
CA VAL A 112 0.94 -30.24 10.53
C VAL A 112 0.62 -28.75 10.35
N ALA A 113 -0.64 -28.33 10.46
CA ALA A 113 -1.00 -26.92 10.28
C ALA A 113 -0.37 -26.02 11.37
N VAL A 114 -0.43 -26.44 12.63
CA VAL A 114 0.18 -25.71 13.76
C VAL A 114 1.71 -25.67 13.63
N LYS A 115 2.32 -26.77 13.18
CA LYS A 115 3.77 -26.83 12.92
C LYS A 115 4.20 -25.90 11.79
N LYS A 116 3.44 -25.83 10.68
CA LYS A 116 3.72 -24.91 9.57
C LYS A 116 3.68 -23.46 10.04
N ASP A 117 2.65 -23.09 10.81
CA ASP A 117 2.55 -21.73 11.35
C ASP A 117 3.65 -21.42 12.37
N LEU A 118 4.02 -22.38 13.22
CA LEU A 118 5.12 -22.19 14.18
C LEU A 118 6.47 -22.05 13.46
N ALA A 119 6.69 -22.82 12.40
CA ALA A 119 7.88 -22.71 11.58
C ALA A 119 7.95 -21.34 10.89
N LEU A 120 6.83 -20.85 10.35
CA LEU A 120 6.75 -19.51 9.77
C LEU A 120 7.00 -18.42 10.83
N THR A 121 6.43 -18.56 12.03
CA THR A 121 6.70 -17.65 13.16
C THR A 121 8.19 -17.61 13.48
N TYR A 122 8.87 -18.75 13.52
CA TYR A 122 10.32 -18.78 13.74
C TYR A 122 11.12 -18.16 12.59
N LEU A 123 10.69 -18.36 11.35
CA LEU A 123 11.31 -17.73 10.19
C LEU A 123 11.17 -16.20 10.24
N ARG A 124 9.98 -15.69 10.61
CA ARG A 124 9.70 -14.26 10.83
C ARG A 124 10.51 -13.66 11.97
N ILE A 125 10.70 -14.40 13.08
CA ILE A 125 11.63 -13.98 14.15
C ILE A 125 13.05 -13.83 13.60
N GLY A 126 13.51 -14.82 12.81
CA GLY A 126 14.82 -14.78 12.16
C GLY A 126 14.98 -13.56 11.26
N GLU A 127 13.99 -13.29 10.39
CA GLU A 127 13.97 -12.12 9.52
C GLU A 127 13.99 -10.81 10.32
N LYS A 128 13.13 -10.66 11.33
CA LYS A 128 13.06 -9.42 12.13
C LYS A 128 14.40 -9.12 12.81
N THR A 129 15.02 -10.14 13.40
CA THR A 129 16.32 -10.01 14.08
C THR A 129 17.46 -9.66 13.12
N ASN A 130 17.52 -10.33 11.96
CA ASN A 130 18.69 -10.27 11.10
C ASN A 130 18.53 -9.29 9.93
N CYS A 131 17.33 -9.15 9.38
CA CYS A 131 17.07 -8.37 8.18
C CYS A 131 16.44 -7.01 8.47
N THR A 132 15.60 -6.91 9.50
CA THR A 132 14.97 -5.63 9.87
C THR A 132 15.82 -4.88 10.88
N ASN A 133 16.18 -5.52 12.01
CA ASN A 133 16.92 -4.86 13.09
C ASN A 133 18.42 -4.71 12.79
N SER A 134 18.96 -5.53 11.89
CA SER A 134 20.38 -5.53 11.50
C SER A 134 20.53 -5.42 9.97
N HIS A 135 19.75 -4.53 9.37
CA HIS A 135 19.58 -4.43 7.92
C HIS A 135 20.89 -4.14 7.17
N SER A 136 21.03 -4.75 5.99
CA SER A 136 22.08 -4.52 5.00
C SER A 136 21.50 -4.52 3.60
N ALA A 137 22.24 -4.02 2.62
CA ALA A 137 21.83 -4.01 1.21
C ALA A 137 21.56 -5.42 0.63
N GLU A 138 22.09 -6.47 1.27
CA GLU A 138 21.89 -7.87 0.89
C GLU A 138 20.80 -8.57 1.72
N SER A 139 20.21 -7.90 2.71
CA SER A 139 19.16 -8.47 3.56
C SER A 139 17.88 -8.71 2.74
N CYS A 140 17.30 -9.90 2.89
CA CYS A 140 16.10 -10.33 2.17
C CYS A 140 16.20 -10.33 0.63
N VAL A 141 17.40 -10.24 0.05
CA VAL A 141 17.60 -10.38 -1.39
C VAL A 141 17.82 -11.85 -1.73
N PHE A 142 17.09 -12.37 -2.72
CA PHE A 142 17.23 -13.75 -3.18
C PHE A 142 18.16 -13.83 -4.40
N PRO A 143 19.11 -14.80 -4.46
CA PRO A 143 19.44 -15.74 -3.40
C PRO A 143 20.16 -15.08 -2.21
N ILE A 144 19.85 -15.55 -1.00
CA ILE A 144 20.40 -15.04 0.26
C ILE A 144 21.86 -15.49 0.39
N LYS A 145 22.78 -14.53 0.42
CA LYS A 145 24.23 -14.75 0.46
C LYS A 145 24.95 -13.59 1.13
N GLY A 146 26.24 -13.75 1.39
CA GLY A 146 27.09 -12.67 1.93
C GLY A 146 26.51 -12.11 3.23
N ARG A 147 26.26 -10.79 3.26
CA ARG A 147 25.68 -10.12 4.44
C ARG A 147 24.17 -10.37 4.64
N GLY A 148 23.50 -11.00 3.68
CA GLY A 148 22.13 -11.50 3.86
C GLY A 148 22.04 -12.77 4.73
N ILE A 149 23.16 -13.46 4.96
CA ILE A 149 23.21 -14.62 5.86
C ILE A 149 22.99 -14.16 7.30
N HIS A 150 22.06 -14.83 7.99
CA HIS A 150 21.70 -14.50 9.36
C HIS A 150 22.88 -14.72 10.31
N HIS A 151 23.13 -13.71 11.14
CA HIS A 151 24.04 -13.81 12.27
C HIS A 151 23.39 -14.63 13.41
N ASP A 152 22.17 -14.29 13.81
CA ASP A 152 21.35 -15.13 14.68
C ASP A 152 20.54 -16.15 13.87
N LYS A 153 21.06 -17.37 13.83
CA LYS A 153 20.48 -18.48 13.07
C LYS A 153 19.36 -19.21 13.81
N THR A 154 19.05 -18.83 15.05
CA THR A 154 18.13 -19.58 15.92
C THR A 154 16.74 -19.72 15.30
N GLY A 155 16.18 -18.62 14.78
CA GLY A 155 14.87 -18.63 14.12
C GLY A 155 14.85 -19.56 12.91
N SER A 156 15.82 -19.42 12.00
CA SER A 156 15.90 -20.24 10.79
C SER A 156 16.18 -21.72 11.09
N ALA A 157 17.00 -22.03 12.10
CA ALA A 157 17.28 -23.40 12.51
C ALA A 157 16.01 -24.11 13.05
N LYS A 158 15.26 -23.45 13.92
CA LYS A 158 14.00 -23.99 14.46
C LYS A 158 12.92 -24.13 13.37
N ALA A 159 12.84 -23.16 12.46
CA ALA A 159 11.95 -23.25 11.30
C ALA A 159 12.31 -24.46 10.41
N ALA A 160 13.60 -24.66 10.11
CA ALA A 160 14.06 -25.78 9.30
C ALA A 160 13.76 -27.14 9.93
N GLU A 161 13.94 -27.28 11.25
CA GLU A 161 13.58 -28.51 11.98
C GLU A 161 12.08 -28.84 11.83
N LEU A 162 11.22 -27.84 12.06
CA LEU A 162 9.76 -28.02 11.95
C LEU A 162 9.33 -28.34 10.52
N TYR A 163 9.83 -27.61 9.52
CA TYR A 163 9.53 -27.87 8.11
C TYR A 163 9.98 -29.26 7.65
N ARG A 164 11.15 -29.73 8.10
CA ARG A 164 11.57 -31.12 7.85
C ARG A 164 10.57 -32.13 8.41
N SER A 165 10.12 -31.93 9.65
CA SER A 165 9.15 -32.83 10.28
C SER A 165 7.79 -32.85 9.55
N VAL A 166 7.43 -31.75 8.88
CA VAL A 166 6.24 -31.67 8.01
C VAL A 166 6.47 -32.42 6.71
N LEU A 167 7.60 -32.23 6.04
CA LEU A 167 7.93 -32.88 4.77
C LEU A 167 8.16 -34.39 4.89
N GLU A 168 8.64 -34.87 6.04
CA GLU A 168 8.73 -36.31 6.31
C GLU A 168 7.35 -37.00 6.27
N LYS A 169 6.28 -36.27 6.61
CA LYS A 169 4.89 -36.77 6.53
C LYS A 169 4.24 -36.46 5.19
N ASN A 170 4.52 -35.30 4.61
CA ASN A 170 3.95 -34.86 3.34
C ASN A 170 5.05 -34.30 2.41
N PRO A 171 5.80 -35.16 1.69
CA PRO A 171 6.88 -34.73 0.80
C PRO A 171 6.41 -33.86 -0.37
N GLY A 172 5.11 -33.86 -0.69
CA GLY A 172 4.52 -33.10 -1.78
C GLY A 172 4.18 -31.64 -1.43
N ASP A 173 4.38 -31.20 -0.19
CA ASP A 173 4.14 -29.81 0.21
C ASP A 173 5.24 -28.88 -0.32
N LEU A 174 5.00 -28.32 -1.52
CA LEU A 174 5.95 -27.45 -2.23
C LEU A 174 6.21 -26.13 -1.49
N GLU A 175 5.22 -25.59 -0.79
CA GLU A 175 5.37 -24.36 0.00
C GLU A 175 6.34 -24.60 1.17
N THR A 176 6.14 -25.69 1.91
CA THR A 176 7.03 -26.08 3.00
C THR A 176 8.44 -26.40 2.48
N ARG A 177 8.55 -27.08 1.33
CA ARG A 177 9.84 -27.38 0.69
C ARG A 177 10.57 -26.09 0.29
N TRP A 178 9.87 -25.12 -0.28
CA TRP A 178 10.43 -23.81 -0.61
C TRP A 178 10.98 -23.11 0.64
N LEU A 179 10.15 -22.95 1.68
CA LEU A 179 10.54 -22.26 2.91
C LEU A 179 11.67 -22.98 3.66
N LEU A 180 11.75 -24.31 3.59
CA LEU A 180 12.88 -25.08 4.11
C LEU A 180 14.20 -24.68 3.43
N ASN A 181 14.21 -24.61 2.10
CA ASN A 181 15.42 -24.25 1.36
C ASN A 181 15.84 -22.80 1.66
N ILE A 182 14.87 -21.88 1.78
CA ILE A 182 15.13 -20.50 2.25
C ILE A 182 15.75 -20.49 3.64
N ALA A 183 15.23 -21.28 4.59
CA ALA A 183 15.78 -21.36 5.94
C ALA A 183 17.23 -21.89 5.95
N TYR A 184 17.58 -22.83 5.07
CA TYR A 184 18.98 -23.25 4.91
C TYR A 184 19.85 -22.16 4.27
N MET A 185 19.30 -21.40 3.33
CA MET A 185 19.98 -20.30 2.67
C MET A 185 20.29 -19.16 3.65
N THR A 186 19.35 -18.77 4.52
CA THR A 186 19.57 -17.78 5.58
C THR A 186 20.64 -18.22 6.58
N MET A 187 20.83 -19.53 6.77
CA MET A 187 21.89 -20.07 7.63
C MET A 187 23.26 -20.17 6.94
N GLY A 188 23.33 -19.89 5.63
CA GLY A 188 24.54 -20.04 4.82
C GLY A 188 24.94 -21.49 4.58
N SER A 189 23.99 -22.41 4.60
CA SER A 189 24.23 -23.86 4.51
C SER A 189 23.47 -24.54 3.36
N TYR A 190 22.78 -23.75 2.54
CA TYR A 190 22.28 -24.18 1.24
C TYR A 190 23.42 -24.18 0.19
N PRO A 191 23.46 -25.16 -0.73
CA PRO A 191 22.59 -26.35 -0.82
C PRO A 191 23.04 -27.53 0.07
N GLN A 192 24.26 -27.50 0.61
CA GLN A 192 24.96 -28.71 1.09
C GLN A 192 24.30 -29.38 2.30
N CYS A 193 23.64 -28.61 3.16
CA CYS A 193 23.01 -29.13 4.38
C CYS A 193 21.50 -29.40 4.22
N VAL A 194 20.91 -29.14 3.06
CA VAL A 194 19.51 -29.48 2.80
C VAL A 194 19.42 -31.00 2.59
N PRO A 195 18.49 -31.71 3.26
CA PRO A 195 18.27 -33.13 2.99
C PRO A 195 18.03 -33.38 1.49
N PRO A 196 18.72 -34.35 0.85
CA PRO A 196 18.62 -34.55 -0.60
C PRO A 196 17.19 -34.75 -1.13
N ALA A 197 16.32 -35.38 -0.34
CA ALA A 197 14.90 -35.56 -0.69
C ALA A 197 14.11 -34.24 -0.80
N PHE A 198 14.56 -33.18 -0.12
CA PHE A 198 13.87 -31.89 -0.03
C PHE A 198 14.62 -30.73 -0.70
N LEU A 199 15.86 -30.95 -1.15
CA LEU A 199 16.66 -29.97 -1.88
C LEU A 199 15.94 -29.52 -3.16
N ILE A 200 15.76 -28.22 -3.35
CA ILE A 200 15.41 -27.65 -4.66
C ILE A 200 16.74 -27.21 -5.29
N PRO A 201 17.24 -27.87 -6.35
CA PRO A 201 18.56 -27.59 -6.90
C PRO A 201 18.62 -26.26 -7.65
N GLY A 202 19.75 -25.55 -7.55
CA GLY A 202 20.03 -24.35 -8.34
C GLY A 202 19.29 -23.08 -7.91
N LEU A 203 18.77 -23.03 -6.67
CA LEU A 203 18.14 -21.82 -6.15
C LEU A 203 19.14 -20.69 -5.89
N ASP A 204 20.42 -21.00 -5.78
CA ASP A 204 21.54 -20.07 -5.64
C ASP A 204 22.19 -19.68 -6.98
N ASN A 205 21.67 -20.17 -8.11
CA ASN A 205 22.24 -19.87 -9.42
C ASN A 205 21.93 -18.43 -9.84
N GLU A 206 22.98 -17.65 -10.09
CA GLU A 206 22.90 -16.32 -10.71
C GLU A 206 22.89 -16.49 -12.24
N SER A 207 21.70 -16.62 -12.84
CA SER A 207 21.55 -16.87 -14.28
C SER A 207 21.44 -15.61 -15.15
N ALA A 208 21.58 -14.41 -14.59
CA ALA A 208 21.45 -13.18 -15.35
C ALA A 208 22.75 -12.83 -16.10
N GLU A 209 22.99 -13.46 -17.25
CA GLU A 209 24.04 -12.98 -18.15
C GLU A 209 23.77 -11.52 -18.54
N GLY A 210 24.71 -10.62 -18.22
CA GLY A 210 24.69 -9.22 -18.68
C GLY A 210 24.02 -8.20 -17.77
N VAL A 211 23.27 -8.60 -16.72
CA VAL A 211 22.66 -7.65 -15.77
C VAL A 211 23.34 -7.80 -14.40
N LYS A 212 24.05 -6.75 -13.97
CA LYS A 212 24.59 -6.69 -12.61
C LYS A 212 23.44 -6.47 -11.62
N PRO A 213 23.47 -7.10 -10.43
CA PRO A 213 22.49 -6.80 -9.38
C PRO A 213 22.46 -5.31 -9.05
N PHE A 214 21.26 -4.77 -8.85
CA PHE A 214 21.10 -3.41 -8.31
C PHE A 214 21.60 -3.40 -6.86
N ALA A 215 22.32 -2.33 -6.50
CA ALA A 215 22.71 -2.10 -5.12
C ALA A 215 21.62 -1.31 -4.41
N ASP A 216 21.16 -1.79 -3.26
CA ASP A 216 20.30 -1.02 -2.37
C ASP A 216 21.07 0.21 -1.86
N ALA A 217 20.52 1.40 -2.14
CA ALA A 217 21.06 2.68 -1.74
C ALA A 217 20.21 3.37 -0.65
N ALA A 218 19.09 2.78 -0.21
CA ALA A 218 18.10 3.46 0.62
C ALA A 218 18.67 3.98 1.95
N ILE A 219 19.55 3.21 2.60
CA ILE A 219 20.19 3.65 3.85
C ILE A 219 21.11 4.85 3.62
N VAL A 220 21.93 4.81 2.56
CA VAL A 220 22.95 5.85 2.32
C VAL A 220 22.35 7.13 1.75
N THR A 221 21.19 7.04 1.10
CA THR A 221 20.46 8.19 0.56
C THR A 221 19.46 8.80 1.55
N GLY A 222 19.14 8.12 2.65
CA GLY A 222 18.17 8.57 3.65
C GLY A 222 16.72 8.18 3.35
N LEU A 223 16.51 7.17 2.49
CA LEU A 223 15.19 6.66 2.07
C LEU A 223 14.76 5.38 2.79
N ASN A 224 15.50 4.93 3.80
CA ASN A 224 15.24 3.68 4.52
C ASN A 224 14.11 3.82 5.56
N THR A 225 12.89 4.13 5.10
CA THR A 225 11.70 4.15 5.96
C THR A 225 11.12 2.76 6.17
N GLN A 226 10.62 2.50 7.37
CA GLN A 226 9.86 1.30 7.66
C GLN A 226 8.36 1.57 7.49
N ASP A 227 7.78 1.01 6.44
CA ASP A 227 6.36 1.11 6.14
C ASP A 227 5.84 -0.20 5.53
N MET A 228 4.52 -0.33 5.39
CA MET A 228 3.93 -1.38 4.56
C MET A 228 4.15 -1.05 3.08
N ALA A 229 4.18 -2.08 2.24
CA ALA A 229 4.25 -1.90 0.79
C ALA A 229 3.14 -0.95 0.31
N GLY A 230 3.42 -0.14 -0.70
CA GLY A 230 2.48 0.80 -1.32
C GLY A 230 3.05 1.36 -2.62
N GLY A 231 2.69 2.59 -2.98
CA GLY A 231 3.14 3.24 -4.20
C GLY A 231 4.45 4.01 -4.02
N SER A 232 5.15 4.23 -5.14
CA SER A 232 6.26 5.17 -5.24
C SER A 232 6.20 5.91 -6.57
N ILE A 233 6.39 7.24 -6.53
CA ILE A 233 6.47 8.10 -7.73
C ILE A 233 7.68 9.02 -7.63
N VAL A 234 8.28 9.30 -8.78
CA VAL A 234 9.49 10.10 -8.90
C VAL A 234 9.24 11.18 -9.96
N ASP A 235 9.38 12.43 -9.56
CA ASP A 235 9.27 13.60 -10.45
C ASP A 235 9.93 14.82 -9.78
N ASP A 236 10.08 15.92 -10.51
CA ASP A 236 10.54 17.20 -9.97
C ASP A 236 9.36 17.97 -9.34
N PHE A 237 9.07 17.69 -8.07
CA PHE A 237 7.89 18.23 -7.38
C PHE A 237 8.07 19.69 -6.94
N ASN A 238 9.30 20.19 -6.85
CA ASN A 238 9.60 21.56 -6.44
C ASN A 238 10.12 22.46 -7.59
N GLY A 239 10.33 21.90 -8.79
CA GLY A 239 10.79 22.62 -9.97
C GLY A 239 12.27 23.01 -9.94
N ASP A 240 13.10 22.33 -9.14
CA ASP A 240 14.53 22.65 -8.99
C ASP A 240 15.45 21.88 -9.95
N GLY A 241 14.88 21.00 -10.78
CA GLY A 241 15.58 20.17 -11.75
C GLY A 241 16.13 18.86 -11.19
N TYR A 242 15.92 18.56 -9.90
CA TYR A 242 16.24 17.27 -9.30
C TYR A 242 14.98 16.44 -9.10
N LEU A 243 15.07 15.14 -9.37
CA LEU A 243 13.96 14.22 -9.13
C LEU A 243 13.82 13.94 -7.64
N ASP A 244 12.64 14.25 -7.12
CA ASP A 244 12.16 13.96 -5.77
C ASP A 244 11.41 12.62 -5.73
N LEU A 245 11.06 12.15 -4.53
CA LEU A 245 10.34 10.88 -4.35
C LEU A 245 9.16 11.06 -3.40
N VAL A 246 8.01 10.52 -3.78
CA VAL A 246 6.87 10.33 -2.86
C VAL A 246 6.59 8.84 -2.73
N THR A 247 6.37 8.38 -1.50
CA THR A 247 5.96 7.00 -1.21
C THR A 247 4.71 6.95 -0.34
N SER A 248 3.99 5.84 -0.40
CA SER A 248 2.82 5.56 0.44
C SER A 248 2.87 4.14 0.98
N GLY A 249 2.07 3.85 2.01
CA GLY A 249 1.75 2.48 2.42
C GLY A 249 0.33 2.09 1.99
N TRP A 250 0.06 0.80 1.82
CA TRP A 250 -1.23 0.33 1.32
C TRP A 250 -2.42 0.50 2.28
N ASP A 251 -2.19 0.67 3.60
CA ASP A 251 -3.25 0.75 4.60
C ASP A 251 -3.52 2.19 5.07
N LEU A 252 -4.71 2.43 5.60
CA LEU A 252 -5.16 3.77 5.99
C LEU A 252 -4.51 4.30 7.29
N ALA A 253 -3.58 3.57 7.90
CA ALA A 253 -2.77 4.03 9.03
C ALA A 253 -1.35 4.43 8.60
N SER A 254 -0.85 3.93 7.47
CA SER A 254 0.45 4.32 6.92
C SER A 254 0.45 5.76 6.40
N PRO A 255 1.36 6.63 6.87
CA PRO A 255 1.53 7.97 6.30
C PRO A 255 2.11 7.88 4.88
N MET A 256 1.88 8.92 4.08
CA MET A 256 2.70 9.15 2.89
C MET A 256 3.97 9.91 3.26
N HIS A 257 5.02 9.70 2.46
CA HIS A 257 6.31 10.33 2.65
C HIS A 257 6.71 11.14 1.42
N PHE A 258 7.32 12.30 1.63
CA PHE A 258 7.90 13.14 0.58
C PHE A 258 9.37 13.39 0.87
N PHE A 259 10.21 12.96 -0.04
CA PHE A 259 11.66 13.03 0.04
C PHE A 259 12.17 13.98 -1.03
N LEU A 260 12.62 15.14 -0.57
CA LEU A 260 13.20 16.17 -1.42
C LEU A 260 14.66 15.86 -1.72
N ASN A 261 15.02 15.79 -2.99
CA ASN A 261 16.38 15.54 -3.42
C ASN A 261 17.26 16.77 -3.19
N ARG A 262 18.41 16.58 -2.54
CA ARG A 262 19.35 17.67 -2.24
C ARG A 262 20.35 17.97 -3.36
N GLY A 263 20.32 17.21 -4.46
CA GLY A 263 21.29 17.30 -5.54
C GLY A 263 22.70 16.79 -5.18
N ASN A 264 22.89 16.25 -3.98
CA ASN A 264 24.18 15.76 -3.47
C ASN A 264 24.18 14.24 -3.19
N GLY A 265 23.17 13.52 -3.70
CA GLY A 265 22.99 12.07 -3.47
C GLY A 265 22.26 11.72 -2.17
N THR A 266 21.69 12.70 -1.46
CA THR A 266 20.86 12.47 -0.26
C THR A 266 19.48 13.11 -0.43
N PHE A 267 18.52 12.62 0.37
CA PHE A 267 17.17 13.14 0.42
C PHE A 267 16.85 13.75 1.79
N GLU A 268 16.02 14.79 1.80
CA GLU A 268 15.41 15.35 3.01
C GLU A 268 13.96 14.89 3.12
N ASP A 269 13.60 14.32 4.27
CA ASP A 269 12.20 14.04 4.61
C ASP A 269 11.43 15.35 4.87
N ARG A 270 10.50 15.68 3.97
CA ARG A 270 9.57 16.81 4.01
C ARG A 270 8.13 16.41 4.29
N SER A 271 7.88 15.16 4.68
CA SER A 271 6.53 14.56 4.77
C SER A 271 5.59 15.29 5.73
N GLU A 272 6.12 15.80 6.85
CA GLU A 272 5.36 16.62 7.80
C GLU A 272 5.07 18.01 7.21
N ALA A 273 6.11 18.66 6.68
CA ALA A 273 6.03 20.02 6.17
C ALA A 273 5.13 20.13 4.94
N SER A 274 5.05 19.07 4.13
CA SER A 274 4.23 19.03 2.92
C SER A 274 2.74 18.74 3.20
N GLY A 275 2.41 18.31 4.41
CA GLY A 275 1.06 17.89 4.81
C GLY A 275 0.69 16.44 4.44
N LEU A 276 1.54 15.74 3.67
CA LEU A 276 1.26 14.42 3.12
C LEU A 276 1.10 13.32 4.18
N LYS A 277 1.73 13.46 5.36
CA LYS A 277 1.53 12.50 6.47
C LYS A 277 0.08 12.32 6.90
N SER A 278 -0.75 13.34 6.75
CA SER A 278 -2.17 13.29 7.13
C SER A 278 -3.06 12.57 6.12
N LEU A 279 -2.55 12.37 4.90
CA LEU A 279 -3.26 11.78 3.77
C LEU A 279 -2.82 10.32 3.62
N THR A 280 -3.24 9.49 4.56
CA THR A 280 -2.73 8.12 4.72
C THR A 280 -3.14 7.16 3.60
N GLY A 281 -2.45 6.03 3.51
CA GLY A 281 -2.75 4.99 2.54
C GLY A 281 -2.34 5.33 1.12
N GLY A 282 -2.63 4.41 0.22
CA GLY A 282 -2.22 4.48 -1.18
C GLY A 282 -1.51 3.19 -1.58
N LEU A 283 -2.24 2.25 -2.16
CA LEU A 283 -1.60 1.05 -2.72
C LEU A 283 -0.77 1.42 -3.96
N ASN A 284 -1.18 2.48 -4.65
CA ASN A 284 -0.44 3.03 -5.78
C ASN A 284 -0.56 4.56 -5.83
N LEU A 285 0.39 5.19 -6.50
CA LEU A 285 0.49 6.63 -6.70
C LEU A 285 0.75 6.89 -8.19
N VAL A 286 0.18 7.96 -8.74
CA VAL A 286 0.45 8.41 -10.11
C VAL A 286 0.62 9.92 -10.12
N GLN A 287 1.74 10.42 -10.63
CA GLN A 287 1.95 11.86 -10.81
C GLN A 287 1.21 12.39 -12.06
N THR A 288 0.78 13.64 -12.01
CA THR A 288 0.09 14.33 -13.12
C THR A 288 0.33 15.85 -13.04
N ASP A 289 0.00 16.60 -14.08
CA ASP A 289 -0.17 18.06 -14.04
C ASP A 289 -1.60 18.30 -14.55
N TYR A 290 -2.59 18.12 -13.66
CA TYR A 290 -3.98 17.97 -14.12
C TYR A 290 -4.61 19.31 -14.51
N ASN A 291 -4.01 20.41 -14.05
CA ASN A 291 -4.52 21.77 -14.25
C ASN A 291 -3.60 22.62 -15.14
N ASN A 292 -2.59 22.00 -15.78
CA ASN A 292 -1.63 22.65 -16.69
C ASN A 292 -0.93 23.87 -16.04
N ASP A 293 -0.68 23.82 -14.73
CA ASP A 293 0.02 24.90 -14.01
C ASP A 293 1.54 24.69 -13.98
N GLY A 294 2.02 23.57 -14.51
CA GLY A 294 3.43 23.20 -14.59
C GLY A 294 3.97 22.56 -13.31
N LEU A 295 3.12 22.36 -12.28
CA LEU A 295 3.48 21.69 -11.04
C LEU A 295 3.00 20.24 -11.07
N LYS A 296 3.81 19.33 -10.53
CA LYS A 296 3.45 17.91 -10.44
C LYS A 296 2.52 17.68 -9.25
N ASP A 297 1.30 17.29 -9.56
CA ASP A 297 0.28 16.81 -8.64
C ASP A 297 0.36 15.30 -8.44
N ILE A 298 -0.38 14.79 -7.44
CA ILE A 298 -0.34 13.39 -7.04
C ILE A 298 -1.76 12.82 -7.01
N PHE A 299 -1.97 11.71 -7.72
CA PHE A 299 -3.18 10.91 -7.62
C PHE A 299 -2.92 9.65 -6.80
N VAL A 300 -3.66 9.48 -5.71
CA VAL A 300 -3.51 8.37 -4.76
C VAL A 300 -4.62 7.37 -4.96
N LEU A 301 -4.26 6.10 -5.20
CA LEU A 301 -5.17 5.00 -5.49
C LEU A 301 -5.28 4.07 -4.28
N ARG A 302 -6.51 3.78 -3.85
CA ARG A 302 -6.77 3.01 -2.61
C ARG A 302 -7.77 1.87 -2.81
N GLY A 303 -7.84 1.00 -1.82
CA GLY A 303 -8.87 -0.06 -1.74
C GLY A 303 -8.58 -1.35 -2.50
N GLY A 304 -7.63 -1.38 -3.45
CA GLY A 304 -7.28 -2.58 -4.20
C GLY A 304 -7.04 -3.82 -3.33
N TRP A 305 -7.44 -4.99 -3.82
CA TRP A 305 -7.51 -6.31 -3.18
C TRP A 305 -8.52 -6.46 -2.04
N LYS A 306 -9.07 -5.37 -1.50
CA LYS A 306 -9.89 -5.40 -0.27
C LYS A 306 -11.37 -5.71 -0.53
N GLY A 307 -11.79 -5.90 -1.79
CA GLY A 307 -13.15 -6.26 -2.18
C GLY A 307 -14.20 -5.32 -1.56
N ARG A 308 -15.25 -5.88 -0.93
CA ARG A 308 -16.28 -5.08 -0.23
C ARG A 308 -15.76 -4.16 0.89
N PHE A 309 -14.57 -4.42 1.42
CA PHE A 309 -13.91 -3.59 2.44
C PHE A 309 -12.95 -2.55 1.84
N GLY A 310 -12.74 -2.57 0.52
CA GLY A 310 -11.90 -1.63 -0.21
C GLY A 310 -12.59 -0.34 -0.60
N LYS A 311 -13.61 0.08 0.15
CA LYS A 311 -14.33 1.35 -0.08
C LYS A 311 -13.53 2.54 0.45
N GLU A 312 -12.29 2.64 0.01
CA GLU A 312 -11.32 3.66 0.38
C GLU A 312 -11.25 4.66 -0.77
N PRO A 313 -11.55 5.95 -0.54
CA PRO A 313 -11.55 6.91 -1.62
C PRO A 313 -10.14 7.20 -2.14
N ASN A 314 -10.05 7.42 -3.44
CA ASN A 314 -8.86 7.98 -4.07
C ASN A 314 -8.67 9.44 -3.62
N SER A 315 -7.46 9.97 -3.79
CA SER A 315 -7.19 11.40 -3.57
C SER A 315 -6.52 12.04 -4.77
N LEU A 316 -6.99 13.21 -5.20
CA LEU A 316 -6.22 14.12 -6.06
C LEU A 316 -5.60 15.19 -5.17
N LEU A 317 -4.27 15.24 -5.13
CA LEU A 317 -3.49 16.14 -4.29
C LEU A 317 -2.80 17.17 -5.18
N ARG A 318 -3.31 18.39 -5.16
CA ARG A 318 -2.75 19.51 -5.89
C ARG A 318 -1.47 20.00 -5.22
N ASN A 319 -0.42 20.18 -6.00
CA ASN A 319 0.80 20.83 -5.55
C ASN A 319 0.59 22.36 -5.48
N ASN A 320 0.89 22.97 -4.34
CA ASN A 320 0.69 24.40 -4.15
C ASN A 320 1.88 25.26 -4.63
N GLY A 321 2.97 24.63 -5.07
CA GLY A 321 4.20 25.32 -5.52
C GLY A 321 5.07 25.87 -4.39
N ASP A 322 4.69 25.64 -3.14
CA ASP A 322 5.43 26.04 -1.93
C ASP A 322 5.98 24.83 -1.13
N GLY A 323 5.95 23.64 -1.75
CA GLY A 323 6.33 22.37 -1.14
C GLY A 323 5.22 21.72 -0.30
N THR A 324 4.00 22.25 -0.34
CA THR A 324 2.80 21.67 0.29
C THR A 324 1.80 21.14 -0.73
N PHE A 325 0.95 20.20 -0.29
CA PHE A 325 -0.10 19.62 -1.10
C PHE A 325 -1.49 19.86 -0.49
N THR A 326 -2.49 20.01 -1.33
CA THR A 326 -3.89 20.17 -0.93
C THR A 326 -4.74 19.09 -1.59
N ASP A 327 -5.51 18.34 -0.80
CA ASP A 327 -6.53 17.44 -1.35
C ASP A 327 -7.64 18.28 -1.98
N VAL A 328 -7.92 18.03 -3.26
CA VAL A 328 -8.95 18.71 -4.06
C VAL A 328 -9.95 17.71 -4.64
N THR A 329 -9.99 16.48 -4.10
CA THR A 329 -10.68 15.34 -4.71
C THR A 329 -12.16 15.60 -4.92
N LYS A 330 -12.80 16.20 -3.91
CA LYS A 330 -14.24 16.44 -3.92
C LYS A 330 -14.59 17.64 -4.77
N GLU A 331 -13.82 18.71 -4.70
CA GLU A 331 -14.00 19.89 -5.55
C GLU A 331 -13.74 19.57 -7.02
N ALA A 332 -12.79 18.68 -7.30
CA ALA A 332 -12.50 18.19 -8.64
C ALA A 332 -13.58 17.24 -9.18
N GLY A 333 -14.49 16.73 -8.33
CA GLY A 333 -15.52 15.77 -8.75
C GLY A 333 -15.02 14.34 -8.93
N LEU A 334 -13.86 14.00 -8.33
CA LEU A 334 -13.21 12.68 -8.43
C LEU A 334 -13.48 11.77 -7.23
N LEU A 335 -14.35 12.16 -6.29
CA LEU A 335 -14.67 11.34 -5.13
C LEU A 335 -15.42 10.06 -5.56
N SER A 336 -14.71 8.94 -5.52
CA SER A 336 -15.20 7.59 -5.79
C SER A 336 -14.77 6.64 -4.67
N PHE A 337 -15.53 5.57 -4.44
CA PHE A 337 -15.26 4.57 -3.40
C PHE A 337 -15.07 3.16 -3.99
N HIS A 338 -14.73 3.10 -5.27
CA HIS A 338 -14.42 1.84 -5.93
C HIS A 338 -13.00 1.38 -5.55
N PRO A 339 -12.80 0.10 -5.17
CA PRO A 339 -11.48 -0.45 -4.94
C PRO A 339 -10.64 -0.37 -6.21
N THR A 340 -9.45 0.22 -6.13
CA THR A 340 -8.54 0.38 -7.28
C THR A 340 -7.07 0.28 -6.88
N GLN A 341 -6.23 0.08 -7.89
CA GLN A 341 -4.78 0.17 -7.77
C GLN A 341 -4.11 0.72 -9.04
N THR A 342 -4.87 1.13 -10.05
CA THR A 342 -4.30 1.52 -11.34
C THR A 342 -5.13 2.60 -12.01
N ALA A 343 -4.45 3.60 -12.55
CA ALA A 343 -5.02 4.66 -13.36
C ALA A 343 -4.01 5.10 -14.42
N THR A 344 -4.48 5.72 -15.49
CA THR A 344 -3.63 6.35 -16.50
C THR A 344 -4.19 7.72 -16.84
N TRP A 345 -3.31 8.71 -16.89
CA TRP A 345 -3.60 10.06 -17.35
C TRP A 345 -3.26 10.17 -18.83
N ASN A 346 -4.17 10.74 -19.62
CA ASN A 346 -3.95 11.05 -21.03
C ASN A 346 -4.99 12.08 -21.50
N ASP A 347 -4.78 12.70 -22.66
CA ASP A 347 -5.75 13.61 -23.27
C ASP A 347 -6.67 12.80 -24.21
N PHE A 348 -7.68 12.12 -23.64
CA PHE A 348 -8.52 11.16 -24.38
C PHE A 348 -9.48 11.86 -25.34
N ASN A 349 -9.84 13.11 -25.07
CA ASN A 349 -10.71 13.90 -25.95
C ASN A 349 -9.94 14.88 -26.86
N ARG A 350 -8.62 15.00 -26.68
CA ARG A 350 -7.68 15.87 -27.41
C ARG A 350 -7.96 17.36 -27.27
N ASP A 351 -8.40 17.79 -26.09
CA ASP A 351 -8.68 19.20 -25.80
C ASP A 351 -7.48 19.93 -25.15
N GLY A 352 -6.37 19.24 -24.94
CA GLY A 352 -5.16 19.75 -24.33
C GLY A 352 -5.13 19.66 -22.80
N TRP A 353 -6.12 19.01 -22.19
CA TRP A 353 -6.17 18.75 -20.75
C TRP A 353 -6.05 17.26 -20.48
N LEU A 354 -5.28 16.91 -19.43
CA LEU A 354 -5.18 15.51 -19.03
C LEU A 354 -6.49 15.07 -18.37
N ASP A 355 -7.07 14.02 -18.94
CA ASP A 355 -8.16 13.21 -18.42
C ASP A 355 -7.60 12.04 -17.58
N VAL A 356 -8.46 11.34 -16.83
CA VAL A 356 -8.05 10.15 -16.08
C VAL A 356 -8.98 8.96 -16.31
N PHE A 357 -8.37 7.83 -16.66
CA PHE A 357 -9.02 6.53 -16.62
C PHE A 357 -8.60 5.77 -15.36
N ILE A 358 -9.57 5.24 -14.61
CA ILE A 358 -9.35 4.49 -13.36
C ILE A 358 -9.84 3.06 -13.56
N GLY A 359 -8.91 2.11 -13.42
CA GLY A 359 -9.20 0.68 -13.44
C GLY A 359 -9.67 0.19 -12.07
N ASN A 360 -10.95 -0.17 -11.96
CA ASN A 360 -11.56 -0.61 -10.71
C ASN A 360 -11.63 -2.14 -10.60
N GLU A 361 -11.74 -2.64 -9.37
CA GLU A 361 -11.80 -4.07 -9.07
C GLU A 361 -13.23 -4.50 -8.68
N SER A 362 -13.88 -5.26 -9.55
CA SER A 362 -15.11 -6.02 -9.25
C SER A 362 -14.74 -7.49 -9.02
N SER A 363 -14.92 -7.98 -7.80
CA SER A 363 -14.50 -9.34 -7.41
C SER A 363 -15.54 -10.42 -7.71
N ASP A 364 -16.82 -10.04 -7.73
CA ASP A 364 -17.91 -10.96 -8.03
C ASP A 364 -19.05 -10.27 -8.80
N THR A 365 -20.14 -11.00 -9.04
CA THR A 365 -21.28 -10.47 -9.79
C THR A 365 -22.09 -9.44 -9.01
N ALA A 366 -22.04 -9.45 -7.68
CA ALA A 366 -22.73 -8.51 -6.80
C ALA A 366 -21.98 -7.18 -6.66
N ASP A 367 -20.67 -7.18 -6.81
CA ASP A 367 -19.87 -5.95 -6.92
C ASP A 367 -20.26 -5.16 -8.18
N ASN A 368 -20.34 -3.84 -8.08
CA ASN A 368 -20.63 -2.95 -9.22
C ASN A 368 -19.55 -1.87 -9.36
N ASN A 369 -18.30 -2.26 -9.14
CA ASN A 369 -17.14 -1.37 -9.27
C ASN A 369 -16.68 -1.36 -10.73
N VAL A 370 -17.42 -0.64 -11.56
CA VAL A 370 -17.07 -0.43 -12.97
C VAL A 370 -15.89 0.54 -13.08
N CYS A 371 -15.08 0.42 -14.13
CA CYS A 371 -14.04 1.40 -14.42
C CYS A 371 -14.64 2.79 -14.68
N GLU A 372 -13.82 3.82 -14.47
CA GLU A 372 -14.24 5.21 -14.56
C GLU A 372 -13.36 5.95 -15.57
N LEU A 373 -13.96 6.79 -16.42
CA LEU A 373 -13.28 7.68 -17.35
C LEU A 373 -13.77 9.08 -17.04
N TYR A 374 -12.87 9.93 -16.55
CA TYR A 374 -13.14 11.29 -16.14
C TYR A 374 -12.51 12.25 -17.14
N ILE A 375 -13.35 12.99 -17.85
CA ILE A 375 -12.90 14.08 -18.73
C ILE A 375 -12.68 15.34 -17.93
N ASN A 376 -11.55 15.99 -18.15
CA ASN A 376 -11.20 17.26 -17.54
C ASN A 376 -11.99 18.40 -18.19
N ASN A 377 -12.63 19.25 -17.39
CA ASN A 377 -13.41 20.37 -17.91
C ASN A 377 -12.57 21.65 -18.16
N GLY A 378 -11.24 21.58 -17.98
CA GLY A 378 -10.33 22.72 -18.13
C GLY A 378 -10.47 23.81 -17.06
N ASN A 379 -11.17 23.50 -15.97
CA ASN A 379 -11.41 24.44 -14.85
C ASN A 379 -11.10 23.81 -13.48
N GLY A 380 -10.33 22.72 -13.48
CA GLY A 380 -9.97 21.95 -12.29
C GLY A 380 -11.05 20.97 -11.82
N THR A 381 -12.11 20.74 -12.60
CA THR A 381 -13.15 19.75 -12.32
C THR A 381 -13.21 18.69 -13.42
N PHE A 382 -13.79 17.54 -13.10
CA PHE A 382 -13.91 16.40 -14.00
C PHE A 382 -15.36 15.94 -14.16
N THR A 383 -15.64 15.26 -15.27
CA THR A 383 -16.93 14.63 -15.55
C THR A 383 -16.75 13.16 -15.91
N ASN A 384 -17.37 12.27 -15.13
CA ASN A 384 -17.35 10.84 -15.43
C ASN A 384 -18.24 10.54 -16.64
N ILE A 385 -17.62 10.07 -17.73
CA ILE A 385 -18.29 9.68 -18.98
C ILE A 385 -18.16 8.18 -19.28
N ALA A 386 -17.74 7.36 -18.32
CA ALA A 386 -17.41 5.95 -18.56
C ALA A 386 -18.57 5.17 -19.20
N ALA A 387 -19.81 5.42 -18.75
CA ALA A 387 -20.98 4.74 -19.31
C ALA A 387 -21.31 5.22 -20.73
N GLN A 388 -21.12 6.51 -21.01
CA GLN A 388 -21.40 7.14 -22.30
C GLN A 388 -20.38 6.74 -23.37
N SER A 389 -19.12 6.58 -22.96
CA SER A 389 -18.01 6.15 -23.82
C SER A 389 -17.92 4.63 -23.99
N GLY A 390 -18.61 3.84 -23.15
CA GLY A 390 -18.44 2.38 -23.11
C GLY A 390 -17.20 1.93 -22.33
N ALA A 391 -16.49 2.84 -21.68
CA ALA A 391 -15.31 2.57 -20.87
C ALA A 391 -15.62 2.07 -19.45
N ASN A 392 -16.89 1.91 -19.07
CA ASN A 392 -17.33 1.38 -17.78
C ASN A 392 -17.17 -0.14 -17.65
N VAL A 393 -15.98 -0.65 -17.98
CA VAL A 393 -15.64 -2.08 -17.93
C VAL A 393 -15.82 -2.60 -16.50
N LYS A 394 -16.59 -3.68 -16.35
CA LYS A 394 -16.76 -4.41 -15.10
C LYS A 394 -15.85 -5.64 -15.08
N SER A 395 -14.69 -5.53 -14.44
CA SER A 395 -13.76 -6.65 -14.25
C SER A 395 -12.90 -6.45 -13.00
N PHE A 396 -12.03 -7.40 -12.69
CA PHE A 396 -10.97 -7.25 -11.69
C PHE A 396 -9.73 -6.69 -12.38
N VAL A 397 -9.69 -5.38 -12.62
CA VAL A 397 -8.60 -4.73 -13.37
C VAL A 397 -7.33 -4.65 -12.51
N LYS A 398 -6.18 -5.04 -13.08
CA LYS A 398 -4.87 -5.03 -12.38
C LYS A 398 -3.91 -3.98 -12.92
N GLY A 399 -3.99 -3.67 -14.21
CA GLY A 399 -3.15 -2.65 -14.83
C GLY A 399 -3.87 -2.01 -15.99
N VAL A 400 -3.75 -0.68 -16.08
CA VAL A 400 -4.20 0.12 -17.21
C VAL A 400 -3.02 0.87 -17.82
N THR A 401 -3.02 1.01 -19.14
CA THR A 401 -2.09 1.88 -19.86
C THR A 401 -2.83 2.48 -21.05
N SER A 402 -2.28 3.55 -21.62
CA SER A 402 -2.85 4.21 -22.78
C SER A 402 -1.77 4.57 -23.79
N GLY A 403 -2.18 4.69 -25.05
CA GLY A 403 -1.34 5.08 -26.16
C GLY A 403 -2.08 4.92 -27.47
N ASP A 404 -1.70 5.69 -28.48
CA ASP A 404 -2.24 5.59 -29.85
C ASP A 404 -1.65 4.33 -30.51
N TYR A 405 -2.29 3.18 -30.26
CA TYR A 405 -1.81 1.86 -30.64
C TYR A 405 -2.01 1.61 -32.13
N ASP A 406 -3.08 2.14 -32.73
CA ASP A 406 -3.39 1.94 -34.15
C ASP A 406 -2.99 3.12 -35.06
N ASN A 407 -2.45 4.21 -34.49
CA ASN A 407 -2.02 5.43 -35.17
C ASN A 407 -3.18 6.22 -35.81
N ASP A 408 -4.40 6.16 -35.25
CA ASP A 408 -5.53 6.97 -35.68
C ASP A 408 -5.52 8.39 -35.07
N GLY A 409 -4.60 8.64 -34.14
CA GLY A 409 -4.43 9.92 -33.46
C GLY A 409 -5.34 10.10 -32.24
N TRP A 410 -5.95 9.04 -31.74
CA TRP A 410 -6.67 8.98 -30.45
C TRP A 410 -5.94 8.02 -29.50
N PRO A 411 -5.81 8.35 -28.20
CA PRO A 411 -5.25 7.41 -27.26
C PRO A 411 -6.19 6.23 -26.98
N ASP A 412 -5.73 5.01 -27.26
CA ASP A 412 -6.41 3.78 -26.85
C ASP A 412 -6.17 3.46 -25.38
N LEU A 413 -7.05 2.63 -24.80
CA LEU A 413 -6.90 2.11 -23.44
C LEU A 413 -6.70 0.60 -23.45
N PHE A 414 -5.57 0.14 -22.88
CA PHE A 414 -5.33 -1.28 -22.65
C PHE A 414 -5.47 -1.66 -21.17
N LEU A 415 -6.31 -2.66 -20.90
CA LEU A 415 -6.62 -3.16 -19.56
C LEU A 415 -6.18 -4.62 -19.43
N SER A 416 -5.42 -4.90 -18.38
CA SER A 416 -5.16 -6.26 -17.89
C SER A 416 -6.07 -6.56 -16.70
N THR A 417 -6.57 -7.79 -16.63
CA THR A 417 -7.49 -8.22 -15.58
C THR A 417 -7.06 -9.54 -14.96
N LEU A 418 -7.53 -9.83 -13.75
CA LEU A 418 -7.18 -11.07 -13.04
C LEU A 418 -7.84 -12.32 -13.62
N ASN A 419 -8.84 -12.18 -14.50
CA ASN A 419 -9.60 -13.29 -15.08
C ASN A 419 -9.18 -13.65 -16.52
N ASP A 420 -7.92 -13.38 -16.87
CA ASP A 420 -7.31 -13.61 -18.19
C ASP A 420 -7.94 -12.84 -19.37
N THR A 421 -8.93 -11.96 -19.12
CA THR A 421 -9.49 -11.09 -20.16
C THR A 421 -8.63 -9.85 -20.32
N LYS A 422 -8.25 -9.55 -21.55
CA LYS A 422 -7.59 -8.28 -21.92
C LYS A 422 -8.61 -7.43 -22.67
N VAL A 423 -8.68 -6.15 -22.35
CA VAL A 423 -9.60 -5.21 -23.02
C VAL A 423 -8.75 -4.14 -23.68
N LEU A 424 -9.02 -3.87 -24.96
CA LEU A 424 -8.53 -2.71 -25.69
C LEU A 424 -9.77 -1.90 -26.07
N LEU A 425 -9.82 -0.64 -25.64
CA LEU A 425 -10.93 0.29 -25.90
C LEU A 425 -10.48 1.42 -26.80
#